data_AF-A0A7Y8M7U7-F1
#
_entry.id   AF-A0A7Y8M7U7-F1
#
_cell.length_a   1.000
_cell.length_b   1.000
_cell.length_c   1.000
_cell.angle_alpha   90.00
_cell.angle_beta   90.00
_cell.angle_gamma   90.00
#
_symmetry.space_group_name_H-M   'P 1'
#
loop_
_entity.id
_entity.type
_entity.pdbx_description
1 polymer ?
#
loop_
_entity_poly.entity_id
_entity_poly.type
_entity_poly.pdbx_seq_one_letter_code
_entity_poly.pdbx_strand_id
1 'polypeptide(L)'
;MNLSRELLISAFQTALEAADPLKLVPRHLPTPPKGRTLVVGGGKAAAAMVQAVEQNWPADAPLSGLVVTRYGHGLPSSRIGVIEAGHPLPDDQGAEAARYMLREIQQLDRDDLLLVLLSGGGSSLLALPETGIDMDDLRTVTKALLTSGASIKDINTVRKHLTQFSGGRVAALSAAPVV
;
A
#
# COMPACT_ATOMS: atom_id res chain seq x y z
N MET A 1 -25.40 -35.61 0.07
CA MET A 1 -24.62 -34.37 -0.12
C MET A 1 -25.58 -33.23 -0.39
N ASN A 2 -25.42 -32.09 0.28
CA ASN A 2 -26.35 -30.96 0.14
C ASN A 2 -25.83 -30.07 -1.00
N LEU A 3 -26.37 -30.28 -2.21
CA LEU A 3 -25.95 -29.63 -3.44
C LEU A 3 -25.89 -28.10 -3.31
N SER A 4 -26.83 -27.50 -2.57
CA SER A 4 -26.86 -26.05 -2.32
C SER A 4 -25.66 -25.59 -1.47
N ARG A 5 -25.26 -26.38 -0.47
CA ARG A 5 -24.08 -26.05 0.37
C ARG A 5 -22.79 -26.11 -0.45
N GLU A 6 -22.64 -27.14 -1.28
CA GLU A 6 -21.47 -27.30 -2.14
C GLU A 6 -21.36 -26.17 -3.17
N LEU A 7 -22.49 -25.79 -3.78
CA LEU A 7 -22.52 -24.66 -4.70
C LEU A 7 -22.09 -23.35 -4.01
N LEU A 8 -22.59 -23.07 -2.81
CA LEU A 8 -22.24 -21.84 -2.07
C LEU A 8 -20.76 -21.81 -1.66
N ILE A 9 -20.20 -22.95 -1.22
CA ILE A 9 -18.78 -23.05 -0.86
C ILE A 9 -17.90 -22.87 -2.10
N SER A 10 -18.25 -23.52 -3.21
CA SER A 10 -17.53 -23.39 -4.48
C SER A 10 -17.55 -21.94 -4.99
N ALA A 11 -18.70 -21.27 -4.92
CA ALA A 11 -18.82 -19.85 -5.29
C ALA A 11 -17.96 -18.95 -4.39
N PHE A 12 -17.95 -19.17 -3.08
CA PHE A 12 -17.09 -18.44 -2.14
C PHE A 12 -15.60 -18.66 -2.43
N GLN A 13 -15.17 -19.91 -2.65
CA GLN A 13 -13.78 -20.24 -2.98
C GLN A 13 -13.35 -19.59 -4.29
N THR A 14 -14.19 -19.67 -5.32
CA THR A 14 -13.93 -19.01 -6.61
C THR A 14 -13.76 -17.50 -6.44
N ALA A 15 -14.60 -16.85 -5.64
CA ALA A 15 -14.49 -15.42 -5.36
C ALA A 15 -13.21 -15.07 -4.56
N LEU A 16 -12.84 -15.91 -3.58
CA LEU A 16 -11.62 -15.73 -2.80
C LEU A 16 -10.37 -15.86 -3.68
N GLU A 17 -10.33 -16.88 -4.55
CA GLU A 17 -9.24 -17.09 -5.50
C GLU A 17 -9.12 -15.97 -6.52
N ALA A 18 -10.24 -15.41 -6.98
CA ALA A 18 -10.25 -14.28 -7.91
C ALA A 18 -9.67 -12.99 -7.29
N ALA A 19 -9.72 -12.87 -5.96
CA ALA A 19 -9.20 -11.73 -5.21
C ALA A 19 -7.83 -11.98 -4.56
N ASP A 20 -7.23 -13.15 -4.77
CA ASP A 20 -5.92 -13.51 -4.22
C ASP A 20 -4.80 -12.66 -4.85
N PRO A 21 -4.03 -11.88 -4.06
CA PRO A 21 -2.91 -11.08 -4.57
C PRO A 21 -1.90 -11.88 -5.40
N LEU A 22 -1.62 -13.14 -5.03
CA LEU A 22 -0.66 -14.00 -5.75
C LEU A 22 -1.14 -14.35 -7.17
N LYS A 23 -2.45 -14.37 -7.40
CA LYS A 23 -3.05 -14.64 -8.72
C LYS A 23 -3.35 -13.37 -9.50
N LEU A 24 -3.75 -12.30 -8.80
CA LEU A 24 -4.20 -11.06 -9.42
C LEU A 24 -3.03 -10.17 -9.85
N VAL A 25 -2.05 -9.94 -8.97
CA VAL A 25 -0.94 -9.00 -9.21
C VAL A 25 -0.17 -9.34 -10.50
N PRO A 26 0.24 -10.60 -10.78
CA PRO A 26 1.05 -10.91 -11.96
C PRO A 26 0.39 -10.52 -13.29
N ARG A 27 -0.95 -10.50 -13.34
CA ARG A 27 -1.72 -10.13 -14.53
C ARG A 27 -1.69 -8.63 -14.84
N HIS A 28 -1.31 -7.82 -13.86
CA HIS A 28 -1.28 -6.37 -13.94
C HIS A 28 0.14 -5.80 -13.80
N LEU A 29 1.17 -6.65 -13.68
CA LEU A 29 2.55 -6.18 -13.65
C LEU A 29 2.95 -5.62 -15.01
N PRO A 30 3.57 -4.43 -15.05
CA PRO A 30 4.16 -3.92 -16.27
C PRO A 30 5.45 -4.68 -16.61
N THR A 31 5.96 -4.48 -17.81
CA THR A 31 7.33 -4.88 -18.15
C THR A 31 8.33 -4.02 -17.38
N PRO A 32 9.50 -4.56 -16.97
CA PRO A 32 10.53 -3.74 -16.34
C PRO A 32 10.96 -2.57 -17.23
N PRO A 33 11.26 -1.40 -16.65
CA PRO A 33 11.71 -0.23 -17.39
C PRO A 33 13.20 -0.38 -17.75
N LYS A 34 13.80 0.66 -18.35
CA LYS A 34 15.24 0.67 -18.63
C LYS A 34 16.09 0.85 -17.37
N GLY A 35 15.60 1.68 -16.45
CA GLY A 35 16.19 1.94 -15.14
C GLY A 35 15.73 0.94 -14.08
N ARG A 36 15.54 1.41 -12.85
CA ARG A 36 15.09 0.59 -11.73
C ARG A 36 13.58 0.67 -11.52
N THR A 37 13.02 -0.36 -10.90
CA THR A 37 11.65 -0.31 -10.35
C THR A 37 11.70 -0.11 -8.85
N LEU A 38 11.08 0.98 -8.38
CA LEU A 38 10.84 1.23 -6.97
C LEU A 38 9.42 0.80 -6.62
N VAL A 39 9.28 -0.13 -5.68
CA VAL A 39 7.99 -0.57 -5.16
C VAL A 39 7.67 0.15 -3.86
N VAL A 40 6.53 0.84 -3.81
CA VAL A 40 6.06 1.52 -2.61
C VAL A 40 4.61 1.16 -2.33
N GLY A 41 4.12 1.46 -1.14
CA GLY A 41 2.70 1.42 -0.84
C GLY A 41 2.39 0.74 0.47
N GLY A 42 1.13 0.35 0.65
CA GLY A 42 0.68 -0.15 1.92
C GLY A 42 -0.79 -0.54 1.97
N GLY A 43 -1.10 -1.35 2.96
CA GLY A 43 -2.41 -1.96 3.13
C GLY A 43 -2.33 -3.36 3.72
N LYS A 44 -3.50 -3.91 4.07
CA LYS A 44 -3.63 -5.23 4.69
C LYS A 44 -3.09 -6.37 3.82
N ALA A 45 -3.12 -6.22 2.49
CA ALA A 45 -2.61 -7.20 1.55
C ALA A 45 -1.23 -6.86 0.98
N ALA A 46 -0.60 -5.75 1.40
CA ALA A 46 0.63 -5.26 0.79
C ALA A 46 1.78 -6.27 0.86
N ALA A 47 1.92 -6.98 1.99
CA ALA A 47 2.94 -8.02 2.14
C ALA A 47 2.74 -9.18 1.13
N ALA A 48 1.50 -9.62 0.90
CA ALA A 48 1.19 -10.67 -0.06
C ALA A 48 1.37 -10.18 -1.52
N MET A 49 1.03 -8.91 -1.78
CA MET A 49 1.31 -8.28 -3.08
C MET A 49 2.81 -8.22 -3.37
N VAL A 50 3.65 -7.92 -2.36
CA VAL A 50 5.11 -7.97 -2.51
C VAL A 50 5.60 -9.35 -2.91
N GLN A 51 5.11 -10.42 -2.26
CA GLN A 51 5.47 -11.78 -2.66
C GLN A 51 5.09 -12.06 -4.11
N ALA A 52 3.91 -11.61 -4.56
CA ALA A 52 3.47 -11.76 -5.93
C ALA A 52 4.39 -11.00 -6.91
N VAL A 53 4.82 -9.78 -6.56
CA VAL A 53 5.78 -9.01 -7.36
C VAL A 53 7.11 -9.76 -7.44
N GLU A 54 7.72 -10.13 -6.31
CA GLU A 54 9.05 -10.76 -6.30
C GLU A 54 9.08 -12.09 -7.06
N GLN A 55 8.01 -12.88 -6.99
CA GLN A 55 7.90 -14.16 -7.71
C GLN A 55 7.79 -14.01 -9.23
N ASN A 56 7.33 -12.85 -9.71
CA ASN A 56 7.02 -12.63 -11.12
C ASN A 56 7.87 -11.53 -11.77
N TRP A 57 8.71 -10.85 -11.00
CA TRP A 57 9.66 -9.86 -11.52
C TRP A 57 10.96 -10.54 -11.96
N PRO A 58 11.54 -10.19 -13.11
CA PRO A 58 12.80 -10.77 -13.55
C PRO A 58 13.91 -10.61 -12.52
N ALA A 59 14.71 -11.67 -12.34
CA ALA A 59 15.74 -11.72 -11.31
C ALA A 59 16.90 -10.73 -11.57
N ASP A 60 17.16 -10.44 -12.84
CA ASP A 60 18.21 -9.54 -13.33
C ASP A 60 17.75 -8.07 -13.47
N ALA A 61 16.44 -7.81 -13.52
CA ALA A 61 15.90 -6.45 -13.60
C ALA A 61 15.94 -5.75 -12.23
N PRO A 62 16.50 -4.54 -12.06
CA PRO A 62 16.61 -3.88 -10.76
C PRO A 62 15.24 -3.61 -10.10
N LEU A 63 15.08 -4.07 -8.86
CA LEU A 63 13.86 -3.95 -8.05
C LEU A 63 14.26 -3.71 -6.61
N SER A 64 13.68 -2.69 -6.01
CA SER A 64 13.84 -2.37 -4.59
C SER A 64 12.57 -1.71 -4.08
N GLY A 65 12.40 -1.57 -2.77
CA GLY A 65 11.24 -0.86 -2.26
C GLY A 65 10.97 -1.07 -0.80
N LEU A 66 9.84 -0.51 -0.37
CA LEU A 66 9.30 -0.67 0.97
C LEU A 66 7.78 -0.64 0.89
N VAL A 67 7.10 -1.57 1.57
CA VAL A 67 5.65 -1.50 1.79
C VAL A 67 5.31 -1.59 3.27
N VAL A 68 4.15 -1.07 3.64
CA VAL A 68 3.63 -1.14 5.01
C VAL A 68 2.40 -2.02 5.09
N THR A 69 2.39 -2.98 6.01
CA THR A 69 1.21 -3.75 6.40
C THR A 69 0.88 -3.59 7.87
N ARG A 70 -0.18 -4.23 8.36
CA ARG A 70 -0.56 -4.13 9.78
C ARG A 70 0.26 -5.09 10.65
N TYR A 71 0.39 -4.80 11.94
CA TYR A 71 1.08 -5.69 12.89
C TYR A 71 0.62 -7.14 12.83
N GLY A 72 1.57 -8.07 12.87
CA GLY A 72 1.39 -9.52 12.78
C GLY A 72 0.99 -10.04 11.39
N HIS A 73 1.19 -9.25 10.33
CA HIS A 73 0.83 -9.61 8.94
C HIS A 73 1.97 -9.46 7.95
N GLY A 74 3.18 -9.21 8.44
CA GLY A 74 4.40 -9.25 7.67
C GLY A 74 4.59 -10.62 7.02
N LEU A 75 5.23 -10.61 5.86
CA LEU A 75 5.59 -11.82 5.13
C LEU A 75 7.05 -11.74 4.69
N PRO A 76 7.75 -12.88 4.57
CA PRO A 76 9.11 -12.91 4.04
C PRO A 76 9.17 -12.28 2.65
N SER A 77 10.23 -11.49 2.46
CA SER A 77 10.56 -10.77 1.23
C SER A 77 12.09 -10.66 1.11
N SER A 78 12.58 -10.42 -0.10
CA SER A 78 14.02 -10.50 -0.40
C SER A 78 14.59 -9.22 -1.00
N ARG A 79 13.81 -8.50 -1.80
CA ARG A 79 14.20 -7.33 -2.59
C ARG A 79 13.42 -6.09 -2.14
N ILE A 80 12.19 -6.26 -1.69
CA ILE A 80 11.29 -5.20 -1.24
C ILE A 80 11.08 -5.35 0.26
N GLY A 81 11.39 -4.32 1.05
CA GLY A 81 11.14 -4.36 2.48
C GLY A 81 9.64 -4.44 2.80
N VAL A 82 9.28 -5.24 3.81
CA VAL A 82 7.95 -5.26 4.39
C VAL A 82 8.08 -4.85 5.85
N ILE A 83 7.42 -3.75 6.22
CA ILE A 83 7.31 -3.34 7.61
C ILE A 83 5.87 -3.38 8.08
N GLU A 84 5.69 -3.39 9.39
CA GLU A 84 4.39 -3.39 10.02
C GLU A 84 4.10 -2.02 10.65
N ALA A 85 2.84 -1.62 10.77
CA ALA A 85 2.46 -0.35 11.38
C ALA A 85 1.02 -0.39 11.90
N GLY A 86 0.64 0.71 12.55
CA GLY A 86 -0.64 0.94 13.20
C GLY A 86 -1.83 0.97 12.23
N HIS A 87 -2.84 0.16 12.55
CA HIS A 87 -4.15 0.20 11.92
C HIS A 87 -5.21 -0.27 12.94
N PRO A 88 -6.35 0.43 13.12
CA PRO A 88 -6.91 1.46 12.23
C PRO A 88 -6.46 2.90 12.52
N LEU A 89 -5.69 3.12 13.59
CA LEU A 89 -5.09 4.43 13.90
C LEU A 89 -3.62 4.45 13.45
N PRO A 90 -3.15 5.59 12.90
CA PRO A 90 -1.77 5.71 12.41
C PRO A 90 -0.76 5.75 13.56
N ASP A 91 0.46 5.33 13.29
CA ASP A 91 1.57 5.42 14.22
C ASP A 91 2.87 5.90 13.55
N ASP A 92 3.90 6.08 14.38
CA ASP A 92 5.18 6.64 13.94
C ASP A 92 5.91 5.70 12.98
N GLN A 93 5.76 4.39 13.14
CA GLN A 93 6.39 3.41 12.25
C GLN A 93 5.86 3.56 10.80
N GLY A 94 4.55 3.72 10.63
CA GLY A 94 3.95 4.03 9.32
C GLY A 94 4.39 5.39 8.75
N ALA A 95 4.53 6.41 9.59
CA ALA A 95 4.97 7.74 9.17
C ALA A 95 6.43 7.77 8.72
N GLU A 96 7.33 7.11 9.45
CA GLU A 96 8.74 6.99 9.07
C GLU A 96 8.91 6.27 7.73
N ALA A 97 8.12 5.22 7.50
CA ALA A 97 8.10 4.48 6.27
C ALA A 97 7.60 5.32 5.08
N ALA A 98 6.49 6.02 5.27
CA ALA A 98 5.97 6.93 4.26
C ALA A 98 6.99 8.04 3.94
N ARG A 99 7.68 8.58 4.95
CA ARG A 99 8.75 9.57 4.73
C ARG A 99 9.92 9.00 3.93
N TYR A 100 10.34 7.77 4.26
CA TYR A 100 11.37 7.07 3.49
C TYR A 100 10.93 6.88 2.03
N MET A 101 9.71 6.39 1.79
CA MET A 101 9.18 6.19 0.45
C MET A 101 9.16 7.49 -0.36
N LEU A 102 8.70 8.61 0.22
CA LEU A 102 8.69 9.90 -0.48
C LEU A 102 10.10 10.35 -0.88
N ARG A 103 11.11 10.13 -0.03
CA ARG A 103 12.51 10.42 -0.38
C ARG A 103 13.01 9.56 -1.53
N GLU A 104 12.71 8.25 -1.54
CA GLU A 104 13.12 7.36 -2.63
C GLU A 104 12.41 7.71 -3.95
N ILE A 105 11.13 8.08 -3.89
CA ILE A 105 10.35 8.51 -5.06
C ILE A 105 10.96 9.76 -5.71
N GLN A 106 11.46 10.71 -4.92
CA GLN A 106 12.10 11.93 -5.45
C GLN A 106 13.39 11.66 -6.22
N GLN A 107 14.02 10.50 -6.02
CA GLN A 107 15.26 10.11 -6.70
C GLN A 107 14.98 9.37 -8.02
N LEU A 108 13.72 9.12 -8.36
CA LEU A 108 13.37 8.46 -9.61
C LEU A 108 13.47 9.42 -10.78
N ASP A 109 13.91 8.90 -11.93
CA ASP A 109 13.88 9.61 -13.21
C ASP A 109 12.91 8.96 -14.21
N ARG A 110 12.87 9.50 -15.44
CA ARG A 110 11.94 9.06 -16.48
C ARG A 110 12.19 7.65 -17.03
N ASP A 111 13.39 7.11 -16.83
CA ASP A 111 13.78 5.77 -17.26
C ASP A 111 13.49 4.72 -16.18
N ASP A 112 13.13 5.16 -14.96
CA ASP A 112 12.68 4.30 -13.85
C ASP A 112 11.17 4.01 -13.91
N LEU A 113 10.69 3.20 -12.95
CA LEU A 113 9.27 2.91 -12.73
C LEU A 113 8.95 3.01 -11.23
N LEU A 114 7.86 3.70 -10.90
CA LEU A 114 7.24 3.65 -9.58
C LEU A 114 6.05 2.67 -9.60
N LEU A 115 6.18 1.53 -8.92
CA LEU A 115 5.10 0.55 -8.75
C LEU A 115 4.44 0.72 -7.37
N VAL A 116 3.15 1.05 -7.35
CA VAL A 116 2.41 1.41 -6.13
C VAL A 116 1.44 0.31 -5.73
N LEU A 117 1.76 -0.42 -4.66
CA LEU A 117 0.93 -1.51 -4.13
C LEU A 117 -0.03 -0.99 -3.04
N LEU A 118 -1.31 -0.85 -3.37
CA LEU A 118 -2.33 -0.36 -2.43
C LEU A 118 -3.42 -1.39 -2.16
N SER A 119 -3.81 -1.50 -0.89
CA SER A 119 -4.99 -2.25 -0.47
C SER A 119 -5.67 -1.58 0.73
N GLY A 120 -6.76 -2.17 1.21
CA GLY A 120 -7.51 -1.61 2.34
C GLY A 120 -6.62 -1.37 3.57
N GLY A 121 -6.78 -0.21 4.21
CA GLY A 121 -6.00 0.21 5.38
C GLY A 121 -4.82 1.13 5.08
N GLY A 122 -4.46 1.32 3.79
CA GLY A 122 -3.32 2.16 3.39
C GLY A 122 -3.33 3.58 3.99
N SER A 123 -4.50 4.21 4.13
CA SER A 123 -4.58 5.57 4.69
C SER A 123 -4.10 5.68 6.15
N SER A 124 -4.18 4.60 6.94
CA SER A 124 -3.64 4.58 8.32
C SER A 124 -2.15 4.24 8.30
N LEU A 125 -1.79 3.23 7.50
CA LEU A 125 -0.45 2.66 7.43
C LEU A 125 0.57 3.60 6.76
N LEU A 126 0.12 4.53 5.92
CA LEU A 126 0.95 5.46 5.15
C LEU A 126 0.73 6.92 5.60
N ALA A 127 0.23 7.12 6.81
CA ALA A 127 -0.12 8.45 7.31
C ALA A 127 1.13 9.19 7.81
N LEU A 128 1.81 9.90 6.92
CA LEU A 128 2.81 10.90 7.30
C LEU A 128 2.12 12.24 7.55
N PRO A 129 2.12 12.80 8.78
CA PRO A 129 1.50 14.10 9.07
C PRO A 129 2.08 15.23 8.21
N GLU A 130 1.27 16.24 7.90
CA GLU A 130 1.76 17.49 7.31
C GLU A 130 2.70 18.26 8.24
N THR A 131 3.53 19.13 7.66
CA THR A 131 4.39 20.01 8.45
C THR A 131 3.55 20.85 9.42
N GLY A 132 3.92 20.83 10.70
CA GLY A 132 3.21 21.54 11.76
C GLY A 132 2.05 20.76 12.39
N ILE A 133 1.78 19.52 11.97
CA ILE A 133 0.82 18.62 12.60
C ILE A 133 1.58 17.53 13.35
N ASP A 134 1.29 17.36 14.65
CA ASP A 134 1.84 16.26 15.43
C ASP A 134 1.08 14.94 15.16
N MET A 135 1.76 13.82 15.35
CA MET A 135 1.15 12.50 15.15
C MET A 135 -0.03 12.28 16.11
N ASP A 136 0.06 12.77 17.35
CA ASP A 136 -1.03 12.65 18.32
C ASP A 136 -2.27 13.47 17.95
N ASP A 137 -2.09 14.64 17.34
CA ASP A 137 -3.19 15.42 16.78
C ASP A 137 -3.83 14.69 15.60
N LEU A 138 -3.01 14.13 14.70
CA LEU A 138 -3.51 13.34 13.58
C LEU A 138 -4.31 12.11 14.05
N ARG A 139 -3.82 11.40 15.08
CA ARG A 139 -4.53 10.28 15.73
C ARG A 139 -5.86 10.74 16.34
N THR A 140 -5.84 11.88 17.04
CA THR A 140 -7.03 12.45 17.68
C THR A 140 -8.12 12.78 16.66
N VAL A 141 -7.76 13.49 15.59
CA VAL A 141 -8.68 13.82 14.49
C VAL A 141 -9.17 12.54 13.79
N THR A 142 -8.28 11.59 13.52
CA THR A 142 -8.66 10.32 12.88
C THR A 142 -9.66 9.55 13.72
N LYS A 143 -9.46 9.46 15.04
CA LYS A 143 -10.39 8.80 15.96
C LYS A 143 -11.75 9.51 15.97
N ALA A 144 -11.76 10.84 16.08
CA ALA A 144 -12.99 11.63 16.08
C ALA A 144 -13.79 11.43 14.78
N LEU A 145 -13.12 11.43 13.63
CA LEU A 145 -13.72 11.18 12.31
C LEU A 145 -14.30 9.77 12.20
N LEU A 146 -13.60 8.74 12.71
CA LEU A 146 -14.09 7.36 12.69
C LEU A 146 -15.33 7.16 13.57
N THR A 147 -15.47 7.92 14.65
CA THR A 147 -16.61 7.82 15.59
C THR A 147 -17.75 8.78 15.31
N SER A 148 -17.62 9.69 14.33
CA SER A 148 -18.61 10.75 14.08
C SER A 148 -19.82 10.33 13.24
N GLY A 149 -19.80 9.10 12.68
CA GLY A 149 -20.82 8.66 11.72
C GLY A 149 -20.63 9.24 10.30
N ALA A 150 -19.53 9.97 10.04
CA ALA A 150 -19.20 10.47 8.73
C ALA A 150 -18.95 9.34 7.71
N SER A 151 -19.24 9.59 6.44
CA SER A 151 -18.96 8.62 5.38
C SER A 151 -17.45 8.44 5.19
N ILE A 152 -17.01 7.28 4.70
CA ILE A 152 -15.58 7.04 4.40
C ILE A 152 -15.02 8.08 3.40
N LYS A 153 -15.86 8.58 2.49
CA LYS A 153 -15.50 9.63 1.55
C LYS A 153 -15.19 10.95 2.26
N ASP A 154 -16.00 11.34 3.24
CA ASP A 154 -15.81 12.57 4.01
C ASP A 154 -14.57 12.47 4.90
N ILE A 155 -14.42 11.32 5.59
CA ILE A 155 -13.24 11.01 6.40
C ILE A 155 -11.96 11.13 5.57
N ASN A 156 -11.93 10.52 4.38
CA ASN A 156 -10.76 10.57 3.50
C ASN A 156 -10.57 11.97 2.88
N THR A 157 -11.64 12.74 2.70
CA THR A 157 -11.56 14.13 2.23
C THR A 157 -10.82 15.01 3.22
N VAL A 158 -11.04 14.84 4.52
CA VAL A 158 -10.27 15.55 5.55
C VAL A 158 -8.85 15.02 5.63
N ARG A 159 -8.67 13.70 5.81
CA ARG A 159 -7.36 13.08 6.08
C ARG A 159 -6.32 13.32 4.98
N LYS A 160 -6.73 13.37 3.71
CA LYS A 160 -5.78 13.65 2.61
C LYS A 160 -5.13 15.04 2.72
N HIS A 161 -5.77 16.01 3.38
CA HIS A 161 -5.21 17.35 3.60
C HIS A 161 -4.32 17.42 4.85
N LEU A 162 -4.36 16.39 5.71
CA LEU A 162 -3.57 16.31 6.93
C LEU A 162 -2.33 15.43 6.78
N THR A 163 -2.14 14.79 5.61
CA THR A 163 -1.08 13.79 5.40
C THR A 163 -0.36 13.91 4.06
N GLN A 164 0.98 13.92 4.08
CA GLN A 164 1.82 14.18 2.91
C GLN A 164 1.77 13.10 1.82
N PHE A 165 1.41 11.86 2.17
CA PHE A 165 1.43 10.73 1.23
C PHE A 165 0.16 10.60 0.38
N SER A 166 -0.97 11.12 0.86
CA SER A 166 -2.30 10.90 0.25
C SER A 166 -2.66 11.98 -0.79
N GLY A 167 -3.81 11.84 -1.46
CA GLY A 167 -4.38 12.90 -2.28
C GLY A 167 -3.66 13.15 -3.61
N GLY A 168 -3.04 12.12 -4.19
CA GLY A 168 -2.32 12.22 -5.47
C GLY A 168 -0.89 12.74 -5.36
N ARG A 169 -0.43 13.06 -4.13
CA ARG A 169 0.90 13.63 -3.87
C ARG A 169 2.04 12.70 -4.27
N VAL A 170 1.90 11.39 -4.06
CA VAL A 170 2.88 10.38 -4.52
C VAL A 170 3.06 10.45 -6.04
N ALA A 171 1.96 10.50 -6.79
CA ALA A 171 2.03 10.56 -8.24
C ALA A 171 2.60 11.90 -8.74
N ALA A 172 2.23 13.01 -8.09
CA ALA A 172 2.76 14.32 -8.42
C ALA A 172 4.26 14.50 -8.09
N LEU A 173 4.78 13.69 -7.16
CA LEU A 173 6.19 13.73 -6.73
C LEU A 173 7.13 12.96 -7.66
N SER A 174 6.63 11.94 -8.35
CA SER A 174 7.43 11.05 -9.19
C SER A 174 7.71 11.65 -10.57
N ALA A 175 8.98 11.65 -10.99
CA ALA A 175 9.34 11.89 -12.39
C ALA A 175 9.22 10.63 -13.27
N ALA A 176 9.24 9.44 -12.65
CA ALA A 176 8.98 8.16 -13.29
C ALA A 176 7.48 7.95 -13.56
N PRO A 177 7.12 7.17 -14.59
CA PRO A 177 5.77 6.60 -14.71
C PRO A 177 5.33 5.90 -13.43
N VAL A 178 4.07 6.08 -13.06
CA VAL A 178 3.45 5.50 -11.87
C VAL A 178 2.44 4.45 -12.29
N VAL A 179 2.59 3.23 -11.79
CA VAL A 179 1.71 2.08 -12.04
C VAL A 179 1.11 1.59 -10.73
#